data_AF-A0AAE1QHF3-F1
#
_entry.id   AF-A0AAE1QHF3-F1
#
_cell.length_a   1.000
_cell.length_b   1.000
_cell.length_c   1.000
_cell.angle_alpha   90.00
_cell.angle_beta   90.00
_cell.angle_gamma   90.00
#
_symmetry.space_group_name_H-M   'P 1'
#
loop_
_entity.id
_entity.type
_entity.pdbx_description
1 polymer ?
#
loop_
_entity_poly.entity_id
_entity_poly.type
_entity_poly.pdbx_seq_one_letter_code
_entity_poly.pdbx_strand_id
1 'polypeptide(L)'
;MSQVTVTAAAYLVIRNARKTRKRKHRWWKKELFIGNVTAHNDFLGRLLANDQSLFTNFSRMSVEDFNILLEKVGPKIMKSDTNCREAIPPKIRLLVTLRFLATGDIYQSLMYLFKISEPTISRTVPEVTVTLVLFS
;
A
#
# COMPACT_ATOMS: atom_id res chain seq x y z
N MET A 1 -13.50 -38.04 43.87
CA MET A 1 -12.13 -37.53 44.07
C MET A 1 -11.30 -37.45 42.77
N SER A 2 -11.48 -38.35 41.79
CA SER A 2 -10.62 -38.43 40.58
C SER A 2 -10.91 -37.42 39.46
N GLN A 3 -12.15 -36.98 39.24
CA GLN A 3 -12.46 -36.08 38.10
C GLN A 3 -12.03 -34.62 38.33
N VAL A 4 -12.06 -34.15 39.58
CA VAL A 4 -11.67 -32.78 39.94
C VAL A 4 -10.14 -32.60 39.81
N THR A 5 -9.36 -33.62 40.14
CA THR A 5 -7.90 -33.58 40.00
C THR A 5 -7.47 -33.63 38.53
N VAL A 6 -8.14 -34.44 37.71
CA VAL A 6 -7.88 -34.51 36.26
C VAL A 6 -8.21 -33.19 35.56
N THR A 7 -9.33 -32.55 35.90
CA THR A 7 -9.71 -31.25 35.33
C THR A 7 -8.77 -30.12 35.78
N ALA A 8 -8.37 -30.11 37.06
CA ALA A 8 -7.37 -29.17 37.57
C ALA A 8 -6.00 -29.34 36.89
N ALA A 9 -5.56 -30.59 36.71
CA ALA A 9 -4.31 -30.91 36.01
C ALA A 9 -4.37 -30.49 34.53
N ALA A 10 -5.47 -30.78 33.82
CA ALA A 10 -5.68 -30.37 32.44
C ALA A 10 -5.67 -28.84 32.29
N TYR A 11 -6.33 -28.13 33.21
CA TYR A 11 -6.34 -26.67 33.24
C TYR A 11 -4.93 -26.10 33.43
N LEU A 12 -4.13 -26.65 34.35
CA LEU A 12 -2.75 -26.21 34.59
C LEU A 12 -1.85 -26.42 33.37
N VAL A 13 -2.00 -27.56 32.68
CA VAL A 13 -1.26 -27.86 31.43
C VAL A 13 -1.62 -26.85 30.34
N ILE A 14 -2.91 -26.59 30.10
CA ILE A 14 -3.37 -25.62 29.09
C ILE A 14 -2.90 -24.20 29.43
N ARG A 15 -2.98 -23.81 30.71
CA ARG A 15 -2.55 -22.48 31.18
C ARG A 15 -1.05 -22.29 30.99
N ASN A 16 -0.24 -23.29 31.32
CA ASN A 16 1.21 -23.24 31.13
C ASN A 16 1.58 -23.23 29.64
N ALA A 17 0.90 -24.02 28.80
CA ALA A 17 1.08 -24.00 27.34
C ALA A 17 0.71 -22.64 26.72
N ARG A 18 -0.27 -21.92 27.28
CA ARG A 18 -0.61 -20.55 26.86
C ARG A 18 0.42 -19.52 27.32
N LYS A 19 0.98 -19.66 28.54
CA LYS A 19 2.06 -18.78 29.05
C LYS A 19 3.35 -18.92 28.26
N THR A 20 3.70 -20.13 27.81
CA THR A 20 4.91 -20.39 27.02
C THR A 20 4.75 -20.10 25.54
N ARG A 21 3.53 -19.79 25.06
CA ARG A 21 3.26 -19.41 23.67
C ARG A 21 3.83 -18.02 23.40
N LYS A 22 5.14 -17.96 23.16
CA LYS A 22 5.82 -16.76 22.68
C LYS A 22 5.11 -16.31 21.39
N ARG A 23 4.67 -15.05 21.35
CA ARG A 23 4.12 -14.47 20.11
C ARG A 23 5.20 -14.60 19.05
N LYS A 24 4.89 -15.28 17.94
CA LYS A 24 5.80 -15.32 16.79
C LYS A 24 6.09 -13.87 16.40
N HIS A 25 7.36 -13.51 16.32
CA HIS A 25 7.77 -12.19 15.83
C HIS A 25 7.20 -12.04 14.43
N ARG A 26 6.34 -11.03 14.25
CA ARG A 26 5.78 -10.71 12.94
C ARG A 26 6.75 -9.74 12.29
N TRP A 27 7.19 -10.06 11.07
CA TRP A 27 7.98 -9.14 10.27
C TRP A 27 7.28 -7.79 10.19
N TRP A 28 8.02 -6.70 10.44
CA TRP A 28 7.50 -5.33 10.43
C TRP A 28 6.99 -4.92 9.04
N LYS A 29 7.50 -5.57 7.99
CA LYS A 29 7.06 -5.45 6.59
C LYS A 29 6.70 -6.84 6.06
N LYS A 30 5.57 -6.97 5.36
CA LYS A 30 5.22 -8.21 4.66
C LYS A 30 6.13 -8.37 3.44
N GLU A 31 6.48 -9.61 3.13
CA GLU A 31 7.34 -9.98 2.00
C GLU A 31 6.84 -9.43 0.65
N LEU A 32 5.52 -9.47 0.43
CA LEU A 32 4.87 -8.91 -0.75
C LEU A 32 5.24 -7.45 -1.06
N PHE A 33 5.59 -6.67 -0.04
CA PHE A 33 5.87 -5.24 -0.17
C PHE A 33 7.38 -4.93 -0.23
N ILE A 34 8.25 -5.94 -0.13
CA ILE A 34 9.71 -5.77 -0.24
C ILE A 34 10.07 -5.47 -1.71
N GLY A 35 11.02 -4.56 -1.95
CA GLY A 35 11.42 -4.17 -3.31
C GLY A 35 10.35 -3.44 -4.13
N ASN A 36 9.37 -2.83 -3.46
CA ASN A 36 8.22 -2.20 -4.10
C ASN A 36 8.62 -1.03 -5.02
N VAL A 37 9.66 -0.26 -4.68
CA VAL A 37 10.12 0.89 -5.50
C VAL A 37 10.66 0.44 -6.86
N THR A 38 11.47 -0.63 -6.90
CA THR A 38 11.96 -1.18 -8.19
C THR A 38 10.80 -1.69 -9.04
N ALA A 39 9.85 -2.41 -8.44
CA ALA A 39 8.67 -2.89 -9.14
C ALA A 39 7.76 -1.76 -9.66
N HIS A 40 7.66 -0.66 -8.90
CA HIS A 40 6.95 0.55 -9.30
C HIS A 40 7.58 1.21 -10.52
N ASN A 41 8.90 1.35 -10.52
CA ASN A 41 9.64 1.97 -11.60
C ASN A 41 9.58 1.13 -12.89
N ASP A 42 9.70 -0.20 -12.78
CA ASP A 42 9.53 -1.11 -13.92
C ASP A 42 8.12 -1.04 -14.49
N PHE A 43 7.09 -1.15 -13.63
CA PHE A 43 5.69 -1.06 -14.06
C PHE A 43 5.39 0.27 -14.77
N LEU A 44 5.81 1.40 -14.19
CA LEU A 44 5.64 2.72 -14.79
C LEU A 44 6.39 2.86 -16.10
N GLY A 45 7.65 2.43 -16.15
CA GLY A 45 8.46 2.48 -17.37
C GLY A 45 7.78 1.72 -18.50
N ARG A 46 7.26 0.53 -18.21
CA ARG A 46 6.53 -0.29 -19.19
C ARG A 46 5.17 0.32 -19.56
N LEU A 47 4.43 0.86 -18.60
CA LEU A 47 3.13 1.47 -18.86
C LEU A 47 3.25 2.71 -19.75
N LEU A 48 4.33 3.50 -19.58
CA LEU A 48 4.58 4.71 -20.35
C LEU A 48 5.24 4.44 -21.71
N ALA A 49 6.03 3.37 -21.84
CA ALA A 49 6.77 3.08 -23.07
C ALA A 49 5.97 2.29 -24.12
N ASN A 50 5.02 1.45 -23.70
CA ASN A 50 4.40 0.49 -24.63
C ASN A 50 3.20 1.05 -25.39
N ASP A 51 2.37 1.91 -24.79
CA ASP A 51 1.19 2.46 -25.46
C ASP A 51 0.52 3.61 -24.66
N GLN A 52 0.44 4.79 -25.26
CA GLN A 52 -0.24 5.97 -24.70
C GLN A 52 -1.71 5.67 -24.39
N SER A 53 -2.35 4.81 -25.20
CA SER A 53 -3.75 4.44 -25.05
C SER A 53 -3.98 3.58 -23.80
N LEU A 54 -3.04 2.69 -23.47
CA LEU A 54 -3.11 1.86 -22.26
C LEU A 54 -2.97 2.74 -21.01
N PHE A 55 -2.06 3.70 -21.02
CA PHE A 55 -1.95 4.66 -19.92
C PHE A 55 -3.25 5.43 -19.75
N THR A 56 -3.82 5.95 -20.84
CA THR A 56 -5.06 6.74 -20.82
C THR A 56 -6.24 5.89 -20.35
N ASN A 57 -6.35 4.63 -20.76
CA ASN A 57 -7.38 3.72 -20.25
C ASN A 57 -7.18 3.39 -18.77
N PHE A 58 -5.94 3.32 -18.31
CA PHE A 58 -5.60 3.01 -16.93
C PHE A 58 -5.88 4.17 -15.97
N SER A 59 -5.48 5.40 -16.33
CA SER A 59 -5.54 6.61 -15.50
C SER A 59 -6.70 7.56 -15.83
N ARG A 60 -7.37 7.37 -16.98
CA ARG A 60 -8.33 8.30 -17.59
C ARG A 60 -7.74 9.68 -17.91
N MET A 61 -6.44 9.75 -18.12
CA MET A 61 -5.68 10.98 -18.37
C MET A 61 -4.55 10.71 -19.38
N SER A 62 -4.25 11.68 -20.23
CA SER A 62 -3.09 11.59 -21.13
C SER A 62 -1.77 11.57 -20.34
N VAL A 63 -0.68 11.07 -20.91
CA VAL A 63 0.63 11.11 -20.24
C VAL A 63 1.13 12.54 -20.11
N GLU A 64 0.82 13.41 -21.08
CA GLU A 64 1.20 14.82 -21.09
C GLU A 64 0.54 15.54 -19.91
N ASP A 65 -0.78 15.42 -19.76
CA ASP A 65 -1.53 16.02 -18.66
C ASP A 65 -1.08 15.45 -17.31
N PHE A 66 -0.81 14.14 -17.27
CA PHE A 66 -0.29 13.50 -16.07
C PHE A 66 1.06 14.09 -15.63
N ASN A 67 1.98 14.32 -16.57
CA ASN A 67 3.28 14.91 -16.27
C ASN A 67 3.14 16.36 -15.81
N ILE A 68 2.29 17.16 -16.48
CA ILE A 68 2.00 18.54 -16.08
C ILE A 68 1.40 18.58 -14.67
N LEU A 69 0.46 17.68 -14.37
CA LEU A 69 -0.16 17.58 -13.07
C LEU A 69 0.85 17.14 -12.00
N LEU A 70 1.73 16.20 -12.35
CA LEU A 70 2.78 15.71 -11.46
C LEU A 70 3.79 16.82 -11.11
N GLU A 71 4.14 17.71 -12.04
CA GLU A 71 5.02 18.84 -11.75
C GLU A 71 4.40 19.81 -10.73
N LYS A 72 3.09 20.06 -10.83
CA LYS A 72 2.37 20.96 -9.93
C LYS A 72 2.14 20.35 -8.54
N VAL A 73 1.69 19.10 -8.51
CA VAL A 73 1.24 18.44 -7.27
C VAL A 73 2.38 17.68 -6.60
N GLY A 74 3.36 17.21 -7.36
CA GLY A 74 4.50 16.41 -6.93
C GLY A 74 5.20 16.95 -5.68
N PRO A 75 5.57 18.24 -5.62
CA PRO A 75 6.19 18.83 -4.43
C PRO A 75 5.33 18.74 -3.17
N LYS A 76 3.99 18.79 -3.29
CA LYS A 76 3.06 18.72 -2.15
C LYS A 76 2.81 17.29 -1.68
N ILE A 77 2.86 16.32 -2.59
CA ILE A 77 2.61 14.90 -2.28
C ILE A 77 3.91 14.10 -2.10
N MET A 78 5.07 14.73 -2.20
CA MET A 78 6.36 14.09 -1.92
C MET A 78 6.47 13.80 -0.41
N LYS A 79 7.00 12.62 -0.07
CA LYS A 79 7.34 12.24 1.30
C LYS A 79 8.82 11.93 1.37
N SER A 80 9.43 12.20 2.51
CA SER A 80 10.82 11.85 2.77
C SER A 80 10.97 10.37 3.09
N ASP A 81 12.09 9.80 2.65
CA ASP A 81 12.51 8.47 3.08
C ASP A 81 12.71 8.45 4.60
N THR A 82 12.45 7.30 5.20
CA THR A 82 12.74 7.05 6.61
C THR A 82 13.82 5.98 6.71
N ASN A 83 14.60 5.97 7.81
CA ASN A 83 15.66 4.98 8.04
C ASN A 83 15.19 3.52 7.90
N CYS A 84 13.89 3.27 8.04
CA CYS A 84 13.31 1.93 7.93
C CYS A 84 12.64 1.67 6.58
N ARG A 85 12.18 2.69 5.84
CA ARG A 85 11.34 2.49 4.65
C ARG A 85 11.50 3.64 3.64
N GLU A 86 11.71 3.26 2.39
CA GLU A 86 11.62 4.16 1.23
C GLU A 86 10.19 4.69 1.07
N ALA A 87 10.10 6.00 0.86
CA ALA A 87 8.87 6.69 0.56
C ALA A 87 8.32 6.24 -0.80
N ILE A 88 7.00 6.24 -0.91
CA ILE A 88 6.35 5.96 -2.19
C ILE A 88 6.57 7.19 -3.08
N PRO A 89 7.15 7.02 -4.28
CA PRO A 89 7.41 8.15 -5.17
C PRO A 89 6.12 8.93 -5.50
N PRO A 90 6.19 10.27 -5.62
CA PRO A 90 5.01 11.10 -5.88
C PRO A 90 4.26 10.66 -7.14
N LYS A 91 4.98 10.21 -8.17
CA LYS A 91 4.43 9.65 -9.41
C LYS A 91 3.50 8.46 -9.16
N ILE A 92 3.90 7.55 -8.28
CA ILE A 92 3.08 6.38 -7.91
C ILE A 92 1.90 6.81 -7.05
N ARG A 93 2.10 7.72 -6.09
CA ARG A 93 1.00 8.25 -5.26
C ARG A 93 -0.10 8.87 -6.12
N LEU A 94 0.29 9.66 -7.13
CA LEU A 94 -0.63 10.24 -8.09
C LEU A 94 -1.32 9.17 -8.93
N LEU A 95 -0.56 8.22 -9.49
CA LEU A 95 -1.12 7.16 -10.35
C LEU A 95 -2.11 6.24 -9.61
N VAL A 96 -1.81 5.85 -8.37
CA VAL A 96 -2.72 5.07 -7.51
C VAL A 96 -4.03 5.82 -7.32
N THR A 97 -3.95 7.12 -7.10
CA THR A 97 -5.12 7.97 -6.86
C THR A 97 -5.95 8.15 -8.13
N LEU A 98 -5.32 8.42 -9.27
CA LEU A 98 -6.03 8.50 -10.55
C LEU A 98 -6.69 7.16 -10.91
N ARG A 99 -6.01 6.03 -10.67
CA ARG A 99 -6.60 4.72 -10.87
C ARG A 99 -7.84 4.52 -10.00
N PHE A 100 -7.77 4.89 -8.72
CA PHE A 100 -8.91 4.84 -7.81
C PHE A 100 -10.07 5.72 -8.27
N LEU A 101 -9.79 6.96 -8.69
CA LEU A 101 -10.82 7.88 -9.20
C LEU A 101 -11.45 7.40 -10.51
N ALA A 102 -10.65 6.74 -11.37
CA ALA A 102 -11.10 6.22 -12.64
C ALA A 102 -12.01 4.99 -12.53
N THR A 103 -11.77 4.09 -11.56
CA THR A 103 -12.50 2.82 -11.45
C THR A 103 -13.39 2.69 -10.22
N GLY A 104 -13.14 3.46 -9.15
CA GLY A 104 -13.80 3.25 -7.85
C GLY A 104 -13.40 1.94 -7.16
N ASP A 105 -12.26 1.35 -7.53
CA ASP A 105 -11.79 0.07 -6.98
C ASP A 105 -11.62 0.11 -5.45
N ILE A 106 -11.85 -1.02 -4.79
CA ILE A 106 -11.53 -1.18 -3.36
C ILE A 106 -10.01 -1.11 -3.12
N TYR A 107 -9.60 -0.58 -1.97
CA TYR A 107 -8.18 -0.41 -1.63
C TYR A 107 -7.38 -1.72 -1.57
N GLN A 108 -8.04 -2.85 -1.32
CA GLN A 108 -7.42 -4.17 -1.33
C GLN A 108 -6.98 -4.58 -2.74
N SER A 109 -7.77 -4.27 -3.76
CA SER A 109 -7.42 -4.50 -5.17
C SER A 109 -6.18 -3.68 -5.55
N LEU A 110 -6.20 -2.40 -5.18
CA LEU A 110 -5.07 -1.49 -5.39
C LEU A 110 -3.81 -1.92 -4.63
N MET A 111 -3.96 -2.53 -3.45
CA MET A 111 -2.83 -3.05 -2.67
C MET A 111 -2.08 -4.14 -3.44
N TYR A 112 -2.79 -5.07 -4.08
CA TYR A 112 -2.16 -6.12 -4.87
C TYR A 112 -1.55 -5.57 -6.15
N LEU A 113 -2.26 -4.68 -6.84
CA LEU A 113 -1.81 -4.08 -8.09
C LEU A 113 -0.53 -3.26 -7.91
N PHE A 114 -0.52 -2.36 -6.93
CA PHE A 114 0.60 -1.46 -6.68
C PHE A 114 1.57 -1.99 -5.63
N LYS A 115 1.37 -3.17 -5.03
CA LYS A 115 2.23 -3.68 -3.94
C LYS A 115 2.44 -2.65 -2.81
N ILE A 116 1.40 -1.89 -2.47
CA ILE A 116 1.38 -0.91 -1.38
C ILE A 116 0.35 -1.36 -0.36
N SER A 117 0.70 -1.36 0.93
CA SER A 117 -0.24 -1.73 1.99
C SER A 117 -1.52 -0.89 1.98
N GLU A 118 -2.68 -1.55 2.09
CA GLU A 118 -4.01 -0.92 2.12
C GLU A 118 -4.11 0.31 3.05
N PRO A 119 -3.60 0.30 4.31
CA PRO A 119 -3.67 1.49 5.17
C PRO A 119 -2.87 2.69 4.62
N THR A 120 -1.83 2.44 3.83
CA THR A 120 -1.06 3.50 3.17
C THR A 120 -1.84 4.08 2.00
N ILE A 121 -2.55 3.25 1.24
CA ILE A 121 -3.43 3.68 0.14
C ILE A 121 -4.58 4.52 0.70
N SER A 122 -5.23 4.05 1.76
CA SER A 122 -6.33 4.74 2.43
C SER A 122 -5.95 6.14 2.94
N ARG A 123 -4.68 6.40 3.26
CA ARG A 123 -4.18 7.75 3.59
C ARG A 123 -3.76 8.54 2.36
N THR A 124 -3.13 7.87 1.40
CA THR A 124 -2.57 8.52 0.19
C THR A 124 -3.67 9.03 -0.73
N VAL A 125 -4.73 8.26 -0.95
CA VAL A 125 -5.82 8.65 -1.86
C VAL A 125 -6.47 9.96 -1.38
N PRO A 126 -6.99 10.08 -0.14
CA PRO A 126 -7.55 11.35 0.35
C PRO A 126 -6.56 12.51 0.29
N GLU A 127 -5.31 12.30 0.73
CA GLU A 127 -4.26 13.34 0.71
C GLU A 127 -4.06 13.90 -0.70
N VAL A 128 -3.91 13.01 -1.69
CA VAL A 128 -3.72 13.41 -3.08
C VAL A 128 -5.00 14.06 -3.64
N THR A 129 -6.19 13.50 -3.38
CA THR A 129 -7.45 14.11 -3.86
C THR A 129 -7.67 15.53 -3.32
N VAL A 130 -7.36 15.78 -2.05
CA VAL A 130 -7.43 17.12 -1.46
C VAL A 130 -6.45 18.06 -2.14
N THR A 131 -5.20 17.60 -2.38
CA THR A 131 -4.25 18.44 -3.12
C THR A 131 -4.76 18.77 -4.52
N LEU A 132 -5.37 17.82 -5.24
CA LEU A 132 -5.92 18.06 -6.58
C LEU A 132 -7.02 19.13 -6.59
N VAL A 133 -7.95 19.07 -5.65
CA VAL A 133 -9.04 20.05 -5.54
C VAL A 133 -8.52 21.45 -5.22
N LEU A 134 -7.49 21.57 -4.39
CA LEU A 134 -6.88 22.87 -4.03
C LEU A 134 -6.08 23.51 -5.17
N PHE A 135 -5.87 22.80 -6.29
CA PHE A 135 -5.16 23.29 -7.47
C PHE A 135 -6.07 23.48 -8.70
N SER A 136 -7.33 23.06 -8.63
CA SER A 136 -8.35 23.34 -9.64
C SER A 136 -8.90 24.75 -9.47
#